data_AF-A0A924BQK2-F1
#
_entry.id   AF-A0A924BQK2-F1
#
_cell.length_a   1.000
_cell.length_b   1.000
_cell.length_c   1.000
_cell.angle_alpha   90.00
_cell.angle_beta   90.00
_cell.angle_gamma   90.00
#
_symmetry.space_group_name_H-M   'P 1'
#
loop_
_entity.id
_entity.type
_entity.pdbx_description
1 polymer ?
#
loop_
_entity_poly.entity_id
_entity_poly.type
_entity_poly.pdbx_seq_one_letter_code
_entity_poly.pdbx_strand_id
1 'polypeptide(L)'
;MIVPSLRPVGIHFSATNMATLYIALSSSASTTFAIAIWDDSVIAQDCGDGIADWFSAFIGNPCRLVHLIRSARELPAKNGPGDEKCRRYLRMLIQYC
;
A
#
# COMPACT_ATOMS: atom_id res chain seq x y z
N MET A 1 2.67 -0.90 -17.38
CA MET A 1 3.10 0.15 -16.44
C MET A 1 1.87 0.70 -15.73
N ILE A 2 1.91 0.91 -14.41
CA ILE A 2 0.81 1.54 -13.66
C ILE A 2 1.08 3.04 -13.57
N VAL A 3 0.09 3.86 -13.90
CA VAL A 3 0.14 5.32 -13.81
C VAL A 3 -0.86 5.79 -12.75
N PRO A 4 -0.39 6.18 -11.55
CA PRO A 4 -1.23 6.75 -10.52
C PRO A 4 -1.54 8.23 -10.82
N SER A 5 -2.76 8.66 -10.53
CA SER A 5 -3.22 10.04 -10.65
C SER A 5 -3.97 10.44 -9.39
N LEU A 6 -3.42 11.40 -8.64
CA LEU A 6 -4.04 11.91 -7.42
C LEU A 6 -5.24 12.80 -7.76
N ARG A 7 -6.34 12.60 -7.04
CA ARG A 7 -7.55 13.42 -7.08
C ARG A 7 -7.86 13.95 -5.68
N PRO A 8 -8.68 15.01 -5.53
CA PRO A 8 -8.98 15.61 -4.23
C PRO A 8 -9.58 14.64 -3.20
N VAL A 9 -10.28 13.61 -3.66
CA VAL A 9 -11.03 12.65 -2.82
C VAL A 9 -10.52 11.21 -2.93
N GLY A 10 -9.46 10.96 -3.71
CA GLY A 10 -9.03 9.61 -4.01
C GLY A 10 -7.82 9.53 -4.94
N ILE A 11 -7.45 8.32 -5.31
CA ILE A 11 -6.36 8.01 -6.24
C ILE A 11 -6.95 7.18 -7.38
N HIS A 12 -6.66 7.58 -8.61
CA HIS A 12 -6.93 6.77 -9.80
C HIS A 12 -5.68 6.01 -10.20
N PHE A 13 -5.82 4.73 -10.48
CA PHE A 13 -4.80 3.90 -11.09
C PHE A 13 -5.23 3.53 -12.49
N SER A 14 -4.35 3.78 -13.45
CA SER A 14 -4.55 3.33 -14.83
C SER A 14 -3.39 2.44 -15.22
N ALA A 15 -3.67 1.41 -15.99
CA ALA A 15 -2.65 0.53 -16.56
C ALA A 15 -3.04 0.16 -17.98
N THR A 16 -2.03 -0.08 -18.82
CA THR A 16 -2.23 -0.54 -20.19
C THR A 16 -3.03 -1.85 -20.19
N ASN A 17 -4.09 -1.93 -21.00
CA ASN A 17 -5.02 -3.07 -21.08
C ASN A 17 -5.85 -3.35 -19.82
N MET A 18 -6.00 -2.37 -18.94
CA MET A 18 -6.75 -2.52 -17.68
C MET A 18 -7.77 -1.40 -17.52
N ALA A 19 -8.90 -1.71 -16.88
CA ALA A 19 -9.87 -0.69 -16.49
C ALA A 19 -9.23 0.30 -15.50
N THR A 20 -9.65 1.56 -15.54
CA THR A 20 -9.18 2.55 -14.55
C THR A 20 -9.78 2.22 -13.18
N LEU A 21 -8.93 2.03 -12.18
CA LEU A 21 -9.30 1.74 -10.81
C LEU A 21 -9.34 3.05 -10.01
N TYR A 22 -10.39 3.27 -9.24
CA TYR A 22 -10.51 4.40 -8.31
C TYR A 22 -10.50 3.92 -6.87
N ILE A 23 -9.71 4.59 -6.03
CA ILE A 23 -9.63 4.33 -4.59
C ILE A 23 -9.94 5.62 -3.86
N ALA A 24 -11.02 5.65 -3.08
CA ALA A 24 -11.35 6.82 -2.26
C ALA A 24 -10.41 6.92 -1.04
N LEU A 25 -9.89 8.11 -0.74
CA LEU A 25 -9.02 8.34 0.42
C LEU A 25 -9.78 8.14 1.76
N SER A 26 -11.09 8.36 1.74
CA SER A 26 -11.98 8.16 2.89
C SER A 26 -12.46 6.72 3.02
N SER A 27 -12.02 5.79 2.14
CA SER A 27 -12.43 4.39 2.20
C SER A 27 -11.83 3.76 3.46
N SER A 28 -12.61 3.76 4.54
CA SER A 28 -12.29 3.08 5.78
C SER A 28 -12.54 1.59 5.60
N ALA A 29 -11.66 0.91 4.87
CA ALA A 29 -11.73 -0.54 4.76
C ALA A 29 -11.65 -1.18 6.16
N SER A 30 -12.64 -1.97 6.53
CA SER A 30 -12.87 -2.31 7.93
C SER A 30 -11.84 -3.29 8.50
N THR A 31 -11.13 -4.01 7.63
CA THR A 31 -10.22 -5.08 8.04
C THR A 31 -8.80 -4.56 8.14
N THR A 32 -8.20 -4.78 9.30
CA THR A 32 -6.81 -4.41 9.58
C THR A 32 -6.00 -5.68 9.84
N PHE A 33 -4.78 -5.73 9.33
CA PHE A 33 -3.86 -6.85 9.45
C PHE A 33 -2.53 -6.39 10.05
N ALA A 34 -1.88 -7.27 10.81
CA ALA A 34 -0.47 -7.10 11.13
C ALA A 34 0.36 -7.71 10.01
N ILE A 35 1.15 -6.89 9.32
CA ILE A 35 2.08 -7.32 8.27
C ILE A 35 3.51 -7.14 8.73
N ALA A 36 4.36 -8.10 8.40
CA ALA A 36 5.81 -8.00 8.64
C ALA A 36 6.48 -7.37 7.41
N ILE A 37 7.15 -6.24 7.61
CA ILE A 37 8.00 -5.58 6.62
C ILE A 37 9.43 -5.73 7.10
N TRP A 38 10.15 -6.67 6.50
CA TRP A 38 11.46 -7.10 7.00
C TRP A 38 11.39 -7.53 8.47
N ASP A 39 12.01 -6.77 9.37
CA ASP A 39 12.06 -7.06 10.82
C ASP A 39 10.99 -6.29 11.62
N ASP A 40 10.20 -5.45 10.95
CA ASP A 40 9.20 -4.59 11.59
C ASP A 40 7.78 -5.13 11.38
N SER A 41 6.99 -5.20 12.44
CA SER A 41 5.56 -5.50 12.37
C SER A 41 4.76 -4.20 12.30
N VAL A 42 3.99 -4.01 11.23
CA VAL A 42 3.18 -2.82 11.00
C VAL A 42 1.71 -3.22 10.83
N ILE A 43 0.83 -2.41 11.41
CA ILE A 43 -0.61 -2.56 11.24
C ILE A 43 -1.03 -1.87 9.94
N ALA A 44 -1.76 -2.58 9.09
CA ALA A 44 -2.17 -2.09 7.79
C ALA A 44 -3.65 -2.41 7.55
N GLN A 45 -4.37 -1.45 6.99
CA GLN A 45 -5.76 -1.58 6.56
C GLN A 45 -5.78 -2.23 5.18
N ASP A 46 -6.67 -3.19 4.92
CA ASP A 46 -6.94 -3.61 3.54
C ASP A 46 -7.44 -2.42 2.72
N CYS A 47 -7.34 -2.45 1.39
CA CYS A 47 -8.11 -1.54 0.53
C CYS A 47 -9.39 -2.20 -0.01
N GLY A 48 -9.50 -3.53 0.11
CA GLY A 48 -10.67 -4.32 -0.30
C GLY A 48 -10.40 -5.23 -1.49
N ASP A 49 -11.25 -6.26 -1.63
CA ASP A 49 -11.01 -7.35 -2.58
C ASP A 49 -11.01 -6.89 -4.05
N GLY A 50 -11.90 -5.97 -4.44
CA GLY A 50 -11.94 -5.46 -5.82
C GLY A 50 -10.66 -4.72 -6.24
N ILE A 51 -9.95 -4.12 -5.28
CA ILE A 51 -8.65 -3.49 -5.52
C ILE A 51 -7.56 -4.57 -5.59
N ALA A 52 -7.61 -5.57 -4.70
CA ALA A 52 -6.70 -6.71 -4.73
C ALA A 52 -6.78 -7.47 -6.06
N ASP A 53 -7.97 -7.75 -6.57
CA ASP A 53 -8.17 -8.43 -7.86
C ASP A 53 -7.55 -7.65 -9.02
N TRP A 54 -7.74 -6.33 -9.03
CA TRP A 54 -7.15 -5.48 -10.08
C TRP A 54 -5.62 -5.52 -10.05
N PHE A 55 -5.01 -5.41 -8.87
CA PHE A 55 -3.55 -5.49 -8.75
C PHE A 55 -3.04 -6.90 -9.05
N SER A 56 -3.76 -7.93 -8.62
CA SER A 56 -3.40 -9.32 -8.88
C SER A 56 -3.43 -9.64 -10.37
N ALA A 57 -4.45 -9.16 -11.08
CA ALA A 57 -4.55 -9.27 -12.54
C ALA A 57 -3.41 -8.52 -13.25
N PHE A 58 -2.98 -7.37 -12.73
CA PHE A 58 -1.88 -6.61 -13.31
C PHE A 58 -0.53 -7.30 -13.15
N ILE A 59 -0.27 -7.79 -11.94
CA ILE A 59 1.03 -8.35 -11.53
C ILE A 59 1.16 -9.80 -11.96
N GLY A 60 0.04 -10.49 -12.16
CA GLY A 60 -0.02 -11.92 -12.47
C GLY A 60 0.16 -12.82 -11.25
N ASN A 61 0.12 -12.27 -10.04
CA ASN A 61 0.22 -13.00 -8.76
C ASN A 61 -0.79 -12.45 -7.76
N PRO A 62 -1.30 -13.28 -6.83
CA PRO A 62 -2.22 -12.83 -5.80
C PRO A 62 -1.55 -11.77 -4.93
N CYS A 63 -2.11 -10.56 -4.92
CA CYS A 63 -1.52 -9.39 -4.30
C CYS A 63 -2.62 -8.51 -3.71
N ARG A 64 -2.37 -7.94 -2.53
CA ARG A 64 -3.29 -7.01 -1.86
C ARG A 64 -2.62 -5.65 -1.66
N LEU A 65 -3.40 -4.59 -1.89
CA LEU A 65 -3.00 -3.23 -1.56
C LEU A 65 -3.47 -2.92 -0.14
N VAL A 66 -2.56 -2.43 0.68
CA VAL A 66 -2.85 -2.08 2.07
C VAL A 66 -2.45 -0.64 2.39
N HIS A 67 -3.23 0.01 3.24
CA HIS A 67 -2.93 1.33 3.78
C HIS A 67 -2.30 1.16 5.17
N LEU A 68 -1.03 1.54 5.32
CA LEU A 68 -0.34 1.49 6.61
C LEU A 68 -0.99 2.45 7.62
N ILE A 69 -1.70 1.90 8.60
CA ILE A 69 -2.19 2.67 9.75
C ILE A 69 -1.07 2.69 10.76
N ARG A 70 -0.45 3.85 10.95
CA ARG A 70 0.71 4.02 11.84
C ARG A 70 0.45 3.37 13.22
N SER A 71 1.05 2.21 13.48
CA SER A 71 1.29 1.76 14.85
C SER A 71 2.59 2.39 15.30
N ALA A 72 2.44 3.57 15.89
CA ALA A 72 3.50 4.33 16.50
C ALA A 72 4.05 3.58 17.71
N ARG A 73 4.80 2.51 17.50
CA ARG A 73 5.95 2.30 18.38
C ARG A 73 7.14 2.87 17.63
N GLU A 74 7.25 4.18 17.78
CA GLU A 74 8.49 4.94 17.70
C GLU A 74 9.46 4.37 16.67
N LEU A 75 9.42 4.88 15.42
CA LEU A 75 10.64 4.87 14.61
C LEU A 75 11.72 5.43 15.54
N PRO A 76 12.73 4.66 15.98
CA PRO A 76 13.73 5.23 16.84
C PRO A 76 14.44 6.25 15.97
N ALA A 77 14.22 7.53 16.26
CA ALA A 77 15.12 8.61 15.90
C ALA A 77 16.42 8.40 16.70
N LYS A 78 17.09 7.26 16.49
CA LYS A 78 18.41 7.00 17.03
C LYS A 78 19.40 7.35 15.94
N ASN A 79 20.10 8.44 16.20
CA ASN A 79 21.16 9.05 15.40
C ASN A 79 22.05 7.98 14.74
N GLY A 80 21.87 7.82 13.43
CA GLY A 80 22.63 6.98 12.52
C GLY A 80 22.13 7.31 11.11
N PRO A 81 22.92 7.13 10.03
CA PRO A 81 22.63 7.67 8.69
C PRO A 81 21.27 7.18 8.16
N GLY A 82 20.23 7.95 8.49
CA GLY A 82 18.82 7.57 8.48
C GLY A 82 18.07 8.17 7.30
N ASP A 83 18.72 8.23 6.14
CA ASP A 83 18.13 8.68 4.87
C ASP A 83 17.73 7.49 3.98
N GLU A 84 18.37 6.33 4.11
CA GLU A 84 18.11 5.18 3.23
C GLU A 84 16.89 4.34 3.64
N LYS A 85 16.63 4.18 4.95
CA LYS A 85 15.50 3.36 5.42
C LYS A 85 14.14 4.00 5.10
N CYS A 86 13.97 5.30 5.28
CA CYS A 86 12.71 6.00 5.01
C CYS A 86 12.32 6.02 3.52
N ARG A 87 13.30 6.08 2.60
CA ARG A 87 13.03 5.97 1.15
C ARG A 87 12.53 4.58 0.75
N ARG A 88 12.83 3.54 1.54
CA ARG A 88 12.41 2.16 1.29
C ARG A 88 10.95 1.87 1.65
N TYR A 89 10.34 2.65 2.55
CA TYR A 89 8.92 2.50 2.91
C TYR A 89 7.96 3.11 1.87
N LEU A 90 8.46 3.94 0.95
CA LEU A 90 7.66 4.60 -0.10
C LEU A 90 7.41 3.74 -1.35
N ARG A 91 7.83 2.46 -1.35
CA ARG A 91 7.37 1.50 -2.35
C ARG A 91 6.15 0.77 -1.82
N MET A 92 4.98 1.26 -2.23
CA MET A 92 3.72 0.53 -2.39
C MET A 92 3.83 -0.96 -2.04
N LEU A 93 3.41 -1.31 -0.83
CA LEU A 93 3.39 -2.69 -0.34
C LEU A 93 2.29 -3.44 -1.09
N ILE A 94 2.73 -4.06 -2.17
CA ILE A 94 2.11 -5.21 -2.79
C ILE A 94 2.60 -6.40 -1.96
N GLN A 95 1.77 -6.87 -1.01
CA GLN A 95 2.09 -8.09 -0.29
C GLN A 95 1.98 -9.26 -1.28
N TYR A 96 3.12 -9.85 -1.62
CA TYR A 96 3.19 -11.21 -2.18
C TYR A 96 2.74 -12.17 -1.08
N CYS A 97 1.64 -12.88 -1.33
CA CYS A 97 1.48 -14.24 -0.81
C CYS A 97 1.94 -15.21 -1.91
#